data_AF-A0A1U7LIW0-F1
#
_entry.id   AF-A0A1U7LIW0-F1
#
_cell.length_a   1.000
_cell.length_b   1.000
_cell.length_c   1.000
_cell.angle_alpha   90.00
_cell.angle_beta   90.00
_cell.angle_gamma   90.00
#
_symmetry.space_group_name_H-M   'P 1'
#
loop_
_entity.id
_entity.type
_entity.pdbx_description
1 polymer ?
#
loop_
_entity_poly.entity_id
_entity_poly.type
_entity_poly.pdbx_seq_one_letter_code
_entity_poly.pdbx_strand_id
1 'polypeptide(L)'
;MKRTRSYNSFLSPRRFDPPLYGHPLTLPPSPSLTSILRHSSEQVTPDSSSDSESPIAKASADAKRTPLAASKVPTFEYYGFVLYLGSSLAFGIYFLWSFLPKSMLHSLGITYYPERWWAVALPSWFTVLIAWIYFALLGYNRTITPRFSNITCITDDFANISQNPDDWHRGTDAILDVPLGEVNHLLYETE
;
A
#
# COMPACT_ATOMS: atom_id res chain seq x y z
N MET A 1 23.31 38.32 -19.69
CA MET A 1 22.58 37.38 -20.55
C MET A 1 22.01 36.26 -19.66
N LYS A 2 20.69 36.28 -19.38
CA LYS A 2 20.03 35.36 -18.44
C LYS A 2 19.64 34.07 -19.16
N ARG A 3 20.09 32.90 -18.71
CA ARG A 3 19.61 31.59 -19.19
C ARG A 3 18.26 31.27 -18.52
N THR A 4 17.23 31.15 -19.34
CA THR A 4 15.91 30.64 -18.99
C THR A 4 15.97 29.15 -18.65
N ARG A 5 15.51 28.76 -17.45
CA ARG A 5 15.23 27.38 -17.08
C ARG A 5 13.96 26.91 -17.79
N SER A 6 14.06 25.83 -18.57
CA SER A 6 12.91 25.18 -19.20
C SER A 6 12.16 24.32 -18.17
N TYR A 7 10.85 24.51 -18.05
CA TYR A 7 9.95 23.84 -17.10
C TYR A 7 9.21 22.65 -17.72
N ASN A 8 9.90 21.78 -18.46
CA ASN A 8 9.30 20.62 -19.13
C ASN A 8 9.74 19.28 -18.52
N SER A 9 9.63 19.12 -17.19
CA SER A 9 9.90 17.85 -16.51
C SER A 9 8.63 17.06 -16.12
N PHE A 10 7.44 17.55 -16.47
CA PHE A 10 6.16 16.97 -16.03
C PHE A 10 5.54 15.92 -16.98
N LEU A 11 6.17 15.62 -18.12
CA LEU A 11 5.62 14.68 -19.13
C LEU A 11 6.52 13.48 -19.43
N SER A 12 7.50 13.18 -18.57
CA SER A 12 8.19 11.89 -18.71
C SER A 12 7.28 10.78 -18.17
N PRO A 13 6.97 9.72 -18.94
CA PRO A 13 6.34 8.54 -18.36
C PRO A 13 7.27 8.04 -17.26
N ARG A 14 6.76 7.89 -16.04
CA ARG A 14 7.51 7.22 -14.98
C ARG A 14 7.70 5.78 -15.43
N ARG A 15 8.90 5.43 -15.92
CA ARG A 15 9.31 4.03 -15.95
C ARG A 15 9.25 3.53 -14.51
N PHE A 16 8.32 2.64 -14.27
CA PHE A 16 8.27 1.87 -13.05
C PHE A 16 9.23 0.73 -13.26
N ASP A 17 10.49 0.91 -12.86
CA ASP A 17 11.46 -0.18 -12.85
C ASP A 17 11.20 -0.98 -11.56
N PRO A 18 10.58 -2.18 -11.62
CA PRO A 18 10.37 -2.98 -10.43
C PRO A 18 11.74 -3.39 -9.84
N PRO A 19 11.89 -3.41 -8.52
CA PRO A 19 13.20 -3.46 -7.84
C PRO A 19 13.98 -4.77 -7.99
N LEU A 20 13.53 -5.72 -8.81
CA LEU A 20 13.95 -7.12 -8.76
C LEU A 20 14.54 -7.68 -10.06
N TYR A 21 14.52 -6.95 -11.18
CA TYR A 21 15.18 -7.44 -12.39
C TYR A 21 16.68 -7.11 -12.35
N GLY A 22 17.52 -8.15 -12.28
CA GLY A 22 18.98 -8.05 -12.50
C GLY A 22 19.88 -7.97 -11.27
N HIS A 23 19.37 -8.16 -10.05
CA HIS A 23 20.21 -8.26 -8.84
C HIS A 23 20.32 -9.72 -8.36
N PRO A 24 21.52 -10.21 -7.96
CA PRO A 24 21.64 -11.52 -7.32
C PRO A 24 20.79 -11.54 -6.04
N LEU A 25 19.95 -12.57 -5.88
CA LEU A 25 19.03 -12.73 -4.75
C LEU A 25 19.79 -12.94 -3.44
N THR A 26 20.25 -11.86 -2.80
CA THR A 26 20.60 -11.89 -1.38
C THR A 26 19.36 -11.53 -0.56
N LEU A 27 18.44 -12.50 -0.47
CA LEU A 27 17.28 -12.42 0.41
C LEU A 27 17.77 -12.12 1.85
N PRO A 28 17.37 -10.98 2.47
CA PRO A 28 17.62 -10.81 3.89
C PRO A 28 16.84 -11.91 4.64
N PRO A 29 17.44 -12.55 5.66
CA PRO A 29 16.72 -13.54 6.45
C PRO A 29 15.46 -12.90 7.03
N SER A 30 14.31 -13.54 6.80
CA SER A 30 13.01 -13.11 7.32
C SER A 30 13.10 -12.83 8.82
N PRO A 31 12.59 -11.68 9.32
CA PRO A 31 12.63 -11.38 10.75
C PRO A 31 11.71 -12.34 11.50
N SER A 32 12.30 -13.40 12.05
CA SER A 32 11.64 -14.30 12.99
C SER A 32 11.20 -13.54 14.26
N LEU A 33 10.03 -13.86 14.81
CA LEU A 33 9.54 -13.28 16.08
C LEU A 33 10.53 -13.42 17.26
N THR A 34 11.40 -14.43 17.17
CA THR A 34 12.52 -14.66 18.08
C THR A 34 13.56 -13.55 18.10
N SER A 35 13.68 -12.75 17.03
CA SER A 35 14.51 -11.54 17.01
C SER A 35 13.95 -10.49 17.97
N ILE A 36 12.67 -10.15 17.83
CA ILE A 36 11.99 -9.07 18.58
C ILE A 36 12.07 -9.29 20.10
N LEU A 37 11.91 -10.53 20.54
CA LEU A 37 11.92 -10.88 21.97
C LEU A 37 13.33 -10.92 22.58
N ARG A 38 14.40 -10.89 21.77
CA ARG A 38 15.77 -10.88 22.28
C ARG A 38 16.21 -9.49 22.75
N HIS A 39 15.51 -8.43 22.34
CA HIS A 39 15.88 -7.05 22.66
C HIS A 39 15.47 -6.65 24.10
N SER A 40 14.62 -7.43 24.74
CA SER A 40 13.99 -7.08 26.02
C SER A 40 14.63 -7.73 27.26
N SER A 41 15.71 -8.54 27.13
CA SER A 41 16.24 -9.32 28.27
C SER A 41 17.64 -8.95 28.79
N GLU A 42 18.27 -7.85 28.37
CA GLU A 42 19.58 -7.46 28.94
C GLU A 42 19.60 -6.01 29.41
N GLN A 43 19.00 -5.79 30.57
CA GLN A 43 19.48 -4.81 31.56
C GLN A 43 19.51 -5.50 32.93
N VAL A 44 20.51 -5.15 33.76
CA VAL A 44 20.96 -5.74 35.05
C VAL A 44 22.14 -6.71 34.82
N THR A 45 23.40 -6.54 35.25
CA THR A 45 24.13 -5.66 36.21
C THR A 45 25.65 -5.78 35.92
N PRO A 46 26.53 -4.90 36.44
CA PRO A 46 27.99 -4.95 36.19
C PRO A 46 28.68 -5.89 37.17
N ASP A 47 29.62 -6.73 36.72
CA ASP A 47 30.73 -7.22 37.57
C ASP A 47 31.89 -7.86 36.79
N SER A 48 33.09 -7.33 37.09
CA SER A 48 34.43 -7.95 37.17
C SER A 48 35.02 -8.85 36.05
N SER A 49 36.00 -8.26 35.36
CA SER A 49 37.34 -8.78 34.98
C SER A 49 37.52 -10.27 34.62
N SER A 50 37.88 -10.55 33.36
CA SER A 50 38.99 -11.46 33.00
C SER A 50 39.45 -11.22 31.56
N ASP A 51 40.75 -10.98 31.38
CA ASP A 51 41.41 -10.81 30.10
C ASP A 51 41.39 -12.11 29.28
N SER A 52 40.92 -12.04 28.04
CA SER A 52 41.19 -13.00 26.96
C SER A 52 40.85 -12.35 25.62
N GLU A 53 41.84 -11.66 25.03
CA GLU A 53 41.75 -11.12 23.66
C GLU A 53 41.57 -12.28 22.66
N SER A 54 40.38 -12.39 22.07
CA SER A 54 40.16 -13.21 20.88
C SER A 54 40.18 -12.30 19.63
N PRO A 55 40.86 -12.72 18.53
CA PRO A 55 41.03 -11.90 17.32
C PRO A 55 39.72 -11.64 16.55
N ILE A 56 38.62 -12.25 16.96
CA ILE A 56 37.28 -12.08 16.39
C ILE A 56 36.66 -10.75 16.86
N ALA A 57 37.04 -10.25 18.04
CA ALA A 57 36.47 -9.04 18.63
C ALA A 57 36.91 -7.74 17.91
N LYS A 58 38.01 -7.76 17.15
CA LYS A 58 38.50 -6.58 16.40
C LYS A 58 37.76 -6.40 15.06
N ALA A 59 37.19 -7.45 14.50
CA ALA A 59 36.43 -7.39 13.24
C ALA A 59 35.01 -6.82 13.40
N SER A 60 34.44 -6.87 14.62
CA SER A 60 33.13 -6.28 14.91
C SER A 60 33.18 -4.80 15.29
N ALA A 61 34.38 -4.27 15.60
CA ALA A 61 34.58 -2.87 15.97
C ALA A 61 34.56 -1.92 14.75
N ASP A 62 34.93 -2.42 13.57
CA ASP A 62 34.95 -1.63 12.32
C ASP A 62 33.66 -1.78 11.48
N ALA A 63 32.70 -2.56 11.97
CA ALA A 63 31.34 -2.54 11.45
C ALA A 63 30.70 -1.21 11.87
N LYS A 64 31.00 -0.16 11.10
CA LYS A 64 30.28 1.11 11.07
C LYS A 64 28.79 0.77 11.11
N ARG A 65 28.19 0.85 12.30
CA ARG A 65 26.76 0.72 12.52
C ARG A 65 26.11 1.80 11.68
N THR A 66 25.79 1.46 10.44
CA THR A 66 24.76 2.14 9.69
C THR A 66 23.56 2.16 10.63
N PRO A 67 23.03 3.33 11.01
CA PRO A 67 21.81 3.37 11.78
C PRO A 67 20.78 2.66 10.93
N LEU A 68 20.47 1.41 11.31
CA LEU A 68 19.34 0.65 10.80
C LEU A 68 18.19 1.64 10.84
N ALA A 69 17.64 1.95 9.67
CA ALA A 69 16.56 2.90 9.54
C ALA A 69 15.50 2.48 10.55
N ALA A 70 15.44 3.19 11.69
CA ALA A 70 14.41 3.01 12.68
C ALA A 70 13.15 3.33 11.91
N SER A 71 12.41 2.29 11.52
CA SER A 71 11.14 2.44 10.83
C SER A 71 10.34 3.36 11.72
N LYS A 72 10.22 4.63 11.30
CA LYS A 72 9.51 5.63 12.06
C LYS A 72 8.08 5.15 12.06
N VAL A 73 7.68 4.47 13.14
CA VAL A 73 6.32 4.00 13.34
C VAL A 73 5.45 5.23 13.08
N PRO A 74 4.54 5.19 12.11
CA PRO A 74 3.67 6.32 11.84
C PRO A 74 2.86 6.60 13.11
N THR A 75 3.29 7.56 13.92
CA THR A 75 2.62 7.94 15.17
C THR A 75 1.39 8.78 14.86
N PHE A 76 0.49 8.29 14.01
CA PHE A 76 -0.71 8.98 13.54
C PHE A 76 -2.00 8.30 14.00
N GLU A 77 -1.90 7.25 14.81
CA GLU A 77 -3.04 6.47 15.32
C GLU A 77 -4.02 7.31 16.14
N TYR A 78 -3.54 8.35 16.83
CA TYR A 78 -4.38 9.23 17.64
C TYR A 78 -5.39 10.03 16.81
N TYR A 79 -5.11 10.33 15.53
CA TYR A 79 -6.08 11.03 14.67
C TYR A 79 -7.32 10.18 14.45
N GLY A 80 -7.14 8.86 14.26
CA GLY A 80 -8.24 7.91 14.16
C GLY A 80 -9.05 7.84 15.46
N PHE A 81 -8.38 7.83 16.61
CA PHE A 81 -9.04 7.82 17.92
C PHE A 81 -9.85 9.10 18.19
N VAL A 82 -9.28 10.28 17.90
CA VAL A 82 -9.98 11.56 18.04
C VAL A 82 -11.17 11.64 17.07
N LEU A 83 -10.99 11.19 15.83
CA LEU A 83 -12.07 11.13 14.84
C LEU A 83 -13.17 10.14 15.27
N TYR A 84 -12.81 9.00 15.86
CA TYR A 84 -13.77 8.02 16.39
C TYR A 84 -14.59 8.61 17.54
N LEU A 85 -13.96 9.26 18.53
CA LEU A 85 -14.67 9.90 19.63
C LEU A 85 -15.57 11.04 19.14
N GLY A 86 -15.02 11.91 18.28
CA GLY A 86 -15.76 13.04 17.71
C GLY A 86 -16.95 12.60 16.85
N SER A 87 -16.75 11.61 15.97
CA SER A 87 -17.84 11.07 15.14
C SER A 87 -18.89 10.34 15.97
N SER A 88 -18.50 9.57 16.99
CA SER A 88 -19.45 8.88 17.88
C SER A 88 -20.30 9.88 18.67
N LEU A 89 -19.70 10.93 19.21
CA LEU A 89 -20.42 11.99 19.92
C LEU A 89 -21.35 12.77 18.98
N ALA A 90 -20.85 13.19 17.82
CA ALA A 90 -21.65 13.90 16.81
C ALA A 90 -22.83 13.05 16.32
N PHE A 91 -22.61 11.75 16.13
CA PHE A 91 -23.65 10.80 15.75
C PHE A 91 -24.70 10.66 16.87
N GLY A 92 -24.29 10.55 18.12
CA GLY A 92 -25.21 10.55 19.26
C GLY A 92 -26.07 11.81 19.33
N ILE A 93 -25.46 12.98 19.14
CA ILE A 93 -26.16 14.27 19.08
C ILE A 93 -27.13 14.32 17.89
N TYR A 94 -26.74 13.80 16.74
CA TYR A 94 -27.60 13.71 15.56
C TYR A 94 -28.85 12.85 15.80
N PHE A 95 -28.70 11.68 16.43
CA PHE A 95 -29.83 10.84 16.82
C PHE A 95 -30.72 11.54 17.84
N LEU A 96 -30.11 12.13 18.87
CA LEU A 96 -30.87 12.85 19.89
C LEU A 96 -31.67 14.00 19.25
N TRP A 97 -31.05 14.81 18.39
CA TRP A 97 -31.70 15.91 17.70
C TRP A 97 -32.82 15.44 16.74
N SER A 98 -32.61 14.34 16.00
CA SER A 98 -33.58 13.85 15.00
C SER A 98 -34.82 13.21 15.64
N PHE A 99 -34.67 12.46 16.74
CA PHE A 99 -35.77 11.71 17.37
C PHE A 99 -36.48 12.45 18.52
N LEU A 100 -35.87 13.46 19.14
CA LEU A 100 -36.47 14.14 20.30
C LEU A 100 -37.62 15.08 19.88
N PRO A 101 -38.75 15.12 20.61
CA PRO A 101 -39.87 16.01 20.28
C PRO A 101 -39.54 17.49 20.54
N LYS A 102 -40.22 18.40 19.85
CA LYS A 102 -39.94 19.85 19.88
C LYS A 102 -40.05 20.46 21.28
N SER A 103 -40.99 20.00 22.09
CA SER A 103 -41.21 20.47 23.47
C SER A 103 -40.00 20.23 24.38
N MET A 104 -39.42 19.03 24.31
CA MET A 104 -38.21 18.65 25.05
C MET A 104 -37.01 19.50 24.61
N LEU A 105 -36.86 19.74 23.30
CA LEU A 105 -35.77 20.55 22.76
C LEU A 105 -35.86 22.02 23.20
N HIS A 106 -37.08 22.56 23.26
CA HIS A 106 -37.34 23.90 23.75
C HIS A 106 -37.07 24.01 25.26
N SER A 107 -37.43 23.00 26.05
CA SER A 107 -37.09 22.96 27.49
C SER A 107 -35.58 22.86 27.76
N LEU A 108 -34.82 22.30 26.81
CA LEU A 108 -33.35 22.25 26.86
C LEU A 108 -32.69 23.58 26.46
N GLY A 109 -33.49 24.61 26.10
CA GLY A 109 -33.00 25.92 25.68
C GLY A 109 -32.57 26.00 24.22
N ILE A 110 -32.80 24.96 23.41
CA ILE A 110 -32.40 24.90 22.01
C ILE A 110 -33.56 25.37 21.12
N THR A 111 -33.59 26.66 20.81
CA THR A 111 -34.64 27.29 19.98
C THR A 111 -34.29 27.36 18.51
N TYR A 112 -33.00 27.39 18.15
CA TYR A 112 -32.53 27.51 16.77
C TYR A 112 -31.79 26.23 16.34
N TYR A 113 -32.38 25.50 15.39
CA TYR A 113 -31.81 24.29 14.80
C TYR A 113 -32.31 24.15 13.35
N PRO A 114 -31.58 23.43 12.48
CA PRO A 114 -31.99 23.24 11.08
C PRO A 114 -33.34 22.53 10.97
N GLU A 115 -33.98 22.60 9.82
CA GLU A 115 -35.27 21.92 9.63
C GLU A 115 -35.13 20.39 9.75
N ARG A 116 -36.16 19.72 10.29
CA ARG A 116 -36.11 18.27 10.59
C ARG A 116 -35.96 17.39 9.36
N TRP A 117 -36.28 17.86 8.16
CA TRP A 117 -36.14 17.07 6.93
C TRP A 117 -34.68 16.67 6.65
N TRP A 118 -33.72 17.45 7.17
CA TRP A 118 -32.30 17.10 7.10
C TRP A 118 -31.97 15.74 7.74
N ALA A 119 -32.75 15.31 8.75
CA ALA A 119 -32.59 13.99 9.37
C ALA A 119 -32.87 12.83 8.40
N VAL A 120 -33.64 13.07 7.34
CA VAL A 120 -33.93 12.09 6.28
C VAL A 120 -33.05 12.33 5.06
N ALA A 121 -32.74 13.59 4.76
CA ALA A 121 -31.91 13.93 3.61
C ALA A 121 -30.50 13.36 3.74
N LEU A 122 -29.84 13.51 4.89
CA LEU A 122 -28.47 13.01 5.08
C LEU A 122 -28.32 11.51 4.80
N PRO A 123 -29.12 10.60 5.41
CA PRO A 123 -29.01 9.18 5.09
C PRO A 123 -29.39 8.86 3.64
N SER A 124 -30.40 9.54 3.07
CA SER A 124 -30.76 9.34 1.65
C SER A 124 -29.62 9.73 0.69
N TRP A 125 -28.96 10.86 0.94
CA TRP A 125 -27.83 11.31 0.15
C TRP A 125 -26.64 10.38 0.29
N PHE A 126 -26.42 9.81 1.47
CA PHE A 126 -25.37 8.81 1.67
C PHE A 126 -25.62 7.55 0.83
N THR A 127 -26.86 7.04 0.78
CA THR A 127 -27.21 5.89 -0.08
C THR A 127 -27.01 6.21 -1.57
N VAL A 128 -27.46 7.39 -2.01
CA VAL A 128 -27.27 7.83 -3.41
C VAL A 128 -25.79 8.02 -3.73
N LEU A 129 -24.99 8.55 -2.79
CA LEU A 129 -23.56 8.71 -2.94
C LEU A 129 -22.86 7.37 -3.14
N ILE A 130 -23.22 6.34 -2.36
CA ILE A 130 -22.67 4.99 -2.54
C ILE A 130 -22.98 4.46 -3.95
N ALA A 131 -24.24 4.53 -4.38
CA ALA A 131 -24.62 4.11 -5.72
C ALA A 131 -23.88 4.90 -6.82
N TRP A 132 -23.74 6.21 -6.62
CA TRP A 132 -23.00 7.09 -7.51
C TRP A 132 -21.51 6.70 -7.63
N ILE A 133 -20.86 6.35 -6.51
CA ILE A 133 -19.47 5.86 -6.52
C ILE A 133 -19.34 4.62 -7.40
N TYR A 134 -20.28 3.67 -7.33
CA TYR A 134 -20.26 2.49 -8.20
C TYR A 134 -20.42 2.84 -9.68
N PHE A 135 -21.37 3.71 -10.02
CA PHE A 135 -21.53 4.16 -11.41
C PHE A 135 -20.31 4.91 -11.93
N ALA A 136 -19.73 5.80 -11.10
CA ALA A 136 -18.53 6.55 -11.45
C ALA A 136 -17.32 5.61 -11.64
N LEU A 137 -17.15 4.63 -10.75
CA LEU A 137 -16.07 3.65 -10.85
C LEU A 137 -16.25 2.73 -12.06
N LEU A 138 -17.48 2.29 -12.34
CA LEU A 138 -17.78 1.50 -13.54
C LEU A 138 -17.44 2.28 -14.81
N GLY A 139 -17.87 3.55 -14.89
CA GLY A 139 -17.58 4.43 -16.01
C GLY A 139 -16.08 4.67 -16.18
N TYR A 140 -15.38 4.96 -15.09
CA TYR A 140 -13.93 5.18 -15.09
C TYR A 140 -13.16 3.91 -15.46
N ASN A 141 -13.51 2.76 -14.88
CA ASN A 141 -12.90 1.49 -15.23
C ASN A 141 -13.14 1.17 -16.72
N ARG A 142 -14.31 1.50 -17.25
CA ARG A 142 -14.59 1.28 -18.67
C ARG A 142 -13.72 2.13 -19.60
N THR A 143 -13.26 3.31 -19.18
CA THR A 143 -12.38 4.14 -20.01
C THR A 143 -10.92 3.72 -19.93
N ILE A 144 -10.44 3.21 -18.79
CA ILE A 144 -9.05 2.76 -18.62
C ILE A 144 -8.82 1.31 -19.03
N THR A 145 -9.83 0.44 -18.88
CA THR A 145 -9.69 -0.99 -19.18
C THR A 145 -9.77 -1.22 -20.69
N PRO A 146 -8.75 -1.85 -21.30
CA PRO A 146 -8.79 -2.20 -22.72
C PRO A 146 -9.94 -3.18 -23.03
N ARG A 147 -10.40 -3.20 -24.28
CA ARG A 147 -11.43 -4.15 -24.73
C ARG A 147 -10.91 -5.59 -24.60
N PHE A 148 -11.78 -6.55 -24.29
CA PHE A 148 -11.41 -7.97 -24.13
C PHE A 148 -10.75 -8.60 -25.36
N SER A 149 -10.94 -8.02 -26.55
CA SER A 149 -10.29 -8.47 -27.78
C SER A 149 -8.85 -7.95 -27.94
N ASN A 150 -8.34 -7.16 -27.00
CA ASN A 150 -7.01 -6.59 -27.08
C ASN A 150 -5.98 -7.54 -26.44
N ILE A 151 -4.91 -7.86 -27.17
CA ILE A 151 -3.81 -8.70 -26.68
C ILE A 151 -3.11 -8.10 -25.45
N THR A 152 -3.21 -6.78 -25.26
CA THR A 152 -2.69 -6.10 -24.06
C THR A 152 -3.34 -6.59 -22.75
N CYS A 153 -4.48 -7.30 -22.83
CA CYS A 153 -5.08 -7.96 -21.67
C CYS A 153 -4.34 -9.24 -21.25
N ILE A 154 -3.57 -9.85 -22.15
CA ILE A 154 -2.83 -11.10 -21.93
C ILE A 154 -1.33 -10.83 -21.77
N THR A 155 -0.79 -9.91 -22.56
CA THR A 155 0.64 -9.57 -22.60
C THR A 155 0.80 -8.07 -22.42
N ASP A 156 1.55 -7.65 -21.40
CA ASP A 156 1.83 -6.23 -21.15
C ASP A 156 3.13 -5.78 -21.86
N ASP A 157 3.41 -4.47 -21.81
CA ASP A 157 4.60 -3.87 -22.44
C ASP A 157 5.93 -4.30 -21.78
N PHE A 158 5.86 -5.02 -20.65
CA PHE A 158 7.02 -5.50 -19.89
C PHE A 158 7.30 -6.99 -20.10
N ALA A 159 6.44 -7.71 -20.83
CA ALA A 159 6.65 -9.11 -21.16
C ALA A 159 7.92 -9.30 -21.99
N ASN A 160 8.79 -10.21 -21.53
CA ASN A 160 10.08 -10.48 -22.14
C ASN A 160 10.00 -11.74 -23.02
N ILE A 161 9.37 -11.62 -24.17
CA ILE A 161 9.14 -12.74 -25.09
C ILE A 161 10.32 -12.86 -26.07
N SER A 162 10.83 -14.08 -26.31
CA SER A 162 11.86 -14.28 -27.33
C SER A 162 11.34 -13.89 -28.71
N GLN A 163 12.15 -13.15 -29.47
CA GLN A 163 11.88 -12.87 -30.88
C GLN A 163 12.08 -14.11 -31.77
N ASN A 164 12.85 -15.09 -31.30
CA ASN A 164 13.12 -16.32 -32.02
C ASN A 164 12.23 -17.46 -31.48
N PRO A 165 11.30 -18.01 -32.28
CA PRO A 165 10.41 -19.09 -31.84
C PRO A 165 11.13 -20.36 -31.39
N ASP A 166 12.30 -20.65 -31.97
CA ASP A 166 13.09 -21.83 -31.63
C ASP A 166 13.56 -21.83 -30.17
N ASP A 167 13.69 -20.65 -29.56
CA ASP A 167 14.12 -20.48 -28.17
C ASP A 167 13.04 -20.94 -27.19
N TRP A 168 11.77 -21.01 -27.60
CA TRP A 168 10.67 -21.48 -26.75
C TRP A 168 10.74 -22.99 -26.49
N HIS A 169 11.35 -23.75 -27.41
CA HIS A 169 11.48 -25.21 -27.33
C HIS A 169 12.85 -25.65 -26.81
N ARG A 170 13.79 -24.72 -26.59
CA ARG A 170 15.16 -24.99 -26.14
C ARG A 170 15.41 -24.36 -24.77
N GLY A 171 16.19 -25.04 -23.94
CA GLY A 171 16.69 -24.45 -22.70
C GLY A 171 17.63 -23.30 -23.01
N THR A 172 17.20 -22.06 -22.75
CA THR A 172 18.00 -20.85 -22.89
C THR A 172 18.42 -20.35 -21.51
N ASP A 173 19.60 -19.74 -21.40
CA ASP A 173 20.12 -19.20 -20.13
C ASP A 173 19.38 -17.91 -19.70
N ALA A 174 18.57 -17.34 -20.60
CA ALA A 174 17.73 -16.16 -20.33
C ALA A 174 16.36 -16.57 -19.75
N ILE A 175 15.86 -15.79 -18.78
CA ILE A 175 14.49 -15.90 -18.27
C ILE A 175 13.57 -15.15 -19.25
N LEU A 176 12.81 -15.90 -20.04
CA LEU A 176 11.92 -15.41 -21.09
C LEU A 176 10.47 -15.87 -20.85
N ASP A 177 9.52 -15.01 -21.17
CA ASP A 177 8.10 -15.31 -21.13
C ASP A 177 7.71 -16.08 -22.41
N VAL A 178 7.04 -17.22 -22.25
CA VAL A 178 6.54 -18.02 -23.36
C VAL A 178 5.09 -17.61 -23.66
N PRO A 179 4.72 -17.34 -24.93
CA PRO A 179 3.34 -17.03 -25.28
C PRO A 179 2.38 -18.14 -24.87
N LEU A 180 1.20 -17.76 -24.35
CA LEU A 180 0.23 -18.72 -23.81
C LEU A 180 -0.18 -19.81 -24.81
N GLY A 181 -0.26 -19.49 -26.11
CA GLY A 181 -0.56 -20.47 -27.15
C GLY A 181 0.49 -21.57 -27.25
N GLU A 182 1.77 -21.21 -27.12
CA GLU A 182 2.89 -22.16 -27.16
C GLU A 182 2.98 -23.01 -25.90
N VAL A 183 2.70 -22.41 -24.73
CA VAL A 183 2.57 -23.18 -23.50
C VAL A 183 1.48 -24.24 -23.64
N ASN A 184 0.34 -23.88 -24.24
CA ASN A 184 -0.78 -24.82 -24.45
C ASN A 184 -0.40 -25.94 -25.43
N HIS A 185 0.25 -25.61 -26.55
CA HIS A 185 0.73 -26.61 -27.52
C HIS A 185 1.75 -27.56 -26.88
N LEU A 186 2.76 -27.01 -26.20
CA LEU A 186 3.79 -27.81 -25.52
C LEU A 186 3.21 -28.75 -24.46
N LEU A 187 2.25 -28.28 -23.67
CA LEU A 187 1.73 -29.05 -22.53
C LEU A 187 0.64 -30.05 -22.92
N TYR A 188 -0.12 -29.79 -23.99
CA TYR A 188 -1.33 -30.56 -24.30
C TYR A 188 -1.39 -31.19 -25.69
N GLU A 189 -0.58 -30.76 -26.65
CA GLU A 189 -0.57 -31.36 -28.01
C GLU A 189 0.58 -32.38 -28.21
N THR A 190 1.48 -32.53 -27.24
CA THR A 190 2.60 -33.48 -27.33
C THR A 190 2.31 -34.86 -26.71
N GLU A 191 1.06 -35.13 -26.31
CA GLU A 191 0.54 -36.50 -26.08
C GLU A 191 -0.29 -36.99 -27.27
#